data_AF-A0A380I5T4-F1
#
_entry.id   AF-A0A380I5T4-F1
#
_cell.length_a   1.000
_cell.length_b   1.000
_cell.length_c   1.000
_cell.angle_alpha   90.00
_cell.angle_beta   90.00
_cell.angle_gamma   90.00
#
_symmetry.space_group_name_H-M   'P 1'
#
loop_
_entity.id
_entity.type
_entity.pdbx_description
1 polymer ?
#
loop_
_entity_poly.entity_id
_entity_poly.type
_entity_poly.pdbx_seq_one_letter_code
_entity_poly.pdbx_strand_id
1 'polypeptide(L)'
;MRKDIRKGVKEFMKDETRPSYAALVRRFNCDYRTIKQAFVELENGSDKNKKQRSSKLDPYKEIVDLKLANECSAYSIYLFIQKKGYDGSYSLVKQYFRK
;
A
#
# COMPACT_ATOMS: atom_id res chain seq x y z
N MET A 1 -1.78 10.87 -3.43
CA MET A 1 -2.11 12.28 -3.21
C MET A 1 -1.33 12.81 -2.02
N ARG A 2 -0.96 14.09 -2.06
CA ARG A 2 -0.23 14.82 -1.02
C ARG A 2 -1.01 14.81 0.31
N LYS A 3 -0.35 14.42 1.41
CA LYS A 3 -1.00 14.19 2.72
C LYS A 3 -1.51 15.50 3.35
N ASP A 4 -0.79 16.58 3.11
CA ASP A 4 -1.11 17.96 3.50
C ASP A 4 -2.45 18.45 2.91
N ILE A 5 -2.72 18.15 1.63
CA ILE A 5 -3.99 18.52 0.98
C ILE A 5 -5.17 17.79 1.61
N ARG A 6 -5.03 16.48 1.88
CA ARG A 6 -6.08 15.69 2.55
C ARG A 6 -6.40 16.23 3.93
N LYS A 7 -5.37 16.58 4.72
CA LYS A 7 -5.55 17.11 6.07
C LYS A 7 -6.27 18.47 6.04
N GLY A 8 -5.81 19.38 5.19
CA GLY A 8 -6.41 20.71 5.06
C GLY A 8 -7.88 20.63 4.62
N VAL A 9 -8.19 19.83 3.59
CA VAL A 9 -9.57 19.63 3.14
C VAL A 9 -10.45 19.03 4.24
N LYS A 10 -9.92 18.08 5.03
CA LYS A 10 -10.64 17.47 6.16
C LYS A 10 -10.92 18.46 7.30
N GLU A 11 -10.04 19.43 7.54
CA GLU A 11 -10.27 20.52 8.49
C GLU A 11 -11.42 21.41 8.00
N PHE A 12 -11.38 21.85 6.74
CA PHE A 12 -12.47 22.66 6.16
C PHE A 12 -13.84 21.96 6.13
N MET A 13 -13.88 20.65 5.89
CA MET A 13 -15.15 19.90 5.96
C MET A 13 -15.72 19.80 7.38
N LYS A 14 -14.88 19.88 8.43
CA LYS A 14 -15.34 19.88 9.83
C LYS A 14 -15.84 21.26 10.27
N ASP A 15 -15.22 22.32 9.76
CA ASP A 15 -15.52 23.69 10.15
C ASP A 15 -16.81 24.24 9.49
N GLU A 16 -17.63 23.37 8.86
CA GLU A 16 -18.88 23.65 8.10
C GLU A 16 -18.78 24.73 7.00
N THR A 17 -17.61 25.32 6.82
CA THR A 17 -17.31 26.32 5.81
C THR A 17 -16.79 25.61 4.56
N ARG A 18 -17.50 25.73 3.44
CA ARG A 18 -17.00 25.24 2.15
C ARG A 18 -16.10 26.31 1.52
N PRO A 19 -14.76 26.25 1.65
CA PRO A 19 -13.90 27.22 1.00
C PRO A 19 -14.00 27.09 -0.52
N SER A 20 -13.80 28.21 -1.21
CA SER A 20 -13.64 28.19 -2.66
C SER A 20 -12.40 27.37 -3.04
N TYR A 21 -12.58 26.42 -3.96
CA TYR A 21 -11.48 25.61 -4.48
C TYR A 21 -10.35 26.47 -5.07
N ALA A 22 -10.67 27.62 -5.66
CA ALA A 22 -9.68 28.55 -6.21
C ALA A 22 -8.79 29.19 -5.12
N ALA A 23 -9.35 29.46 -3.93
CA ALA A 23 -8.56 29.96 -2.80
C ALA A 23 -7.61 28.88 -2.26
N LEU A 24 -8.07 27.64 -2.22
CA LEU A 24 -7.25 26.49 -1.82
C LEU A 24 -6.12 26.20 -2.80
N VAL A 25 -6.37 26.33 -4.11
CA VAL A 25 -5.33 26.19 -5.17
C VAL A 25 -4.17 27.13 -4.90
N ARG A 26 -4.47 28.40 -4.57
CA ARG A 26 -3.44 29.42 -4.27
C ARG A 26 -2.70 29.11 -2.97
N ARG A 27 -3.41 28.67 -1.92
CA ARG A 27 -2.82 28.38 -0.61
C ARG A 27 -1.91 27.15 -0.63
N PHE A 28 -2.34 26.08 -1.31
CA PHE A 28 -1.62 24.81 -1.36
C PHE A 28 -0.71 24.67 -2.58
N ASN A 29 -0.73 25.65 -3.49
CA ASN A 29 -0.02 25.65 -4.77
C ASN A 29 -0.19 24.31 -5.52
N CYS A 30 -1.45 23.90 -5.71
CA CYS A 30 -1.78 22.61 -6.31
C CYS A 30 -2.89 22.75 -7.35
N ASP A 31 -2.98 21.78 -8.27
CA ASP A 31 -3.97 21.81 -9.34
C ASP A 31 -5.41 21.72 -8.79
N TYR A 32 -6.33 22.46 -9.42
CA TYR A 32 -7.74 22.49 -9.06
C TYR A 32 -8.37 21.10 -8.99
N ARG A 33 -8.03 20.20 -9.92
CA ARG A 33 -8.57 18.83 -9.95
C ARG A 33 -8.14 18.04 -8.73
N THR A 34 -6.95 18.31 -8.20
CA THR A 34 -6.42 17.63 -7.00
C THR A 34 -7.25 17.99 -5.77
N ILE A 35 -7.58 19.28 -5.60
CA ILE A 35 -8.45 19.73 -4.50
C ILE A 35 -9.86 19.17 -4.66
N LYS A 36 -10.44 19.29 -5.86
CA LYS A 36 -11.78 18.76 -6.14
C LYS A 36 -11.85 17.25 -5.86
N GLN A 37 -10.85 16.50 -6.30
CA GLN A 37 -10.75 15.07 -6.06
C GLN A 37 -10.61 14.77 -4.56
N ALA A 38 -9.86 15.57 -3.80
CA ALA A 38 -9.73 15.39 -2.35
C ALA A 38 -11.09 15.54 -1.61
N PHE A 39 -11.90 16.53 -1.99
CA PHE A 39 -13.25 16.69 -1.45
C PHE A 39 -14.15 15.50 -1.82
N VAL A 40 -14.15 15.09 -3.09
CA VAL A 40 -14.94 13.94 -3.56
C VAL A 40 -14.50 12.63 -2.89
N GLU A 41 -13.20 12.42 -2.66
CA GLU A 41 -12.68 11.25 -1.96
C GLU A 41 -13.16 11.19 -0.50
N LEU A 42 -13.22 12.35 0.17
CA LEU A 42 -13.70 12.47 1.56
C LEU A 42 -15.22 12.36 1.68
N GLU A 43 -16.00 13.01 0.78
CA GLU A 43 -17.46 12.89 0.72
C GLU A 43 -17.91 11.43 0.48
N ASN A 44 -17.22 10.71 -0.42
CA ASN A 44 -17.53 9.31 -0.71
C ASN A 44 -17.00 8.32 0.35
N GLY A 45 -16.36 8.80 1.43
CA GLY A 45 -15.73 7.94 2.45
C GLY A 45 -14.62 7.02 1.91
N SER A 46 -14.15 7.29 0.69
CA SER A 46 -13.22 6.42 -0.03
C SER A 46 -11.78 6.83 0.25
N ASP A 47 -11.28 6.51 1.44
CA ASP A 47 -9.86 6.27 1.55
C ASP A 47 -9.58 5.05 0.67
N LYS A 48 -9.12 5.29 -0.56
CA LYS A 48 -8.61 4.26 -1.46
C LYS A 48 -7.41 3.60 -0.78
N ASN A 49 -7.69 2.70 0.17
CA ASN A 49 -6.72 1.79 0.73
C ASN A 49 -6.12 1.10 -0.48
N LYS A 50 -4.82 1.32 -0.70
CA LYS A 50 -4.11 0.66 -1.79
C LYS A 50 -4.37 -0.83 -1.61
N LYS A 51 -5.05 -1.45 -2.58
CA LYS A 51 -5.23 -2.90 -2.58
C LYS A 51 -3.83 -3.50 -2.45
N GLN A 52 -3.57 -4.15 -1.31
CA GLN A 52 -2.31 -4.86 -1.11
C GLN A 52 -2.30 -5.98 -2.13
N ARG A 53 -1.32 -5.95 -3.03
CA ARG A 53 -1.16 -7.00 -4.04
C ARG A 53 -0.60 -8.22 -3.32
N SER A 54 -1.21 -9.37 -3.52
CA SER A 54 -0.66 -10.63 -3.05
C SER A 54 0.68 -10.89 -3.73
N SER A 55 1.67 -11.28 -2.95
CA SER A 55 2.97 -11.70 -3.45
C SER A 55 2.89 -13.14 -3.98
N LYS A 56 3.79 -13.49 -4.90
CA LYS A 56 3.93 -14.89 -5.37
C LYS A 56 4.28 -15.87 -4.25
N LEU A 57 4.86 -15.39 -3.14
CA LEU A 57 5.23 -16.21 -1.99
C LEU A 57 4.08 -16.40 -1.00
N ASP A 58 3.03 -15.57 -1.08
CA ASP A 58 1.93 -15.61 -0.12
C ASP A 58 1.30 -17.00 0.03
N PRO A 59 1.04 -17.77 -1.06
CA PRO A 59 0.51 -19.13 -0.95
C PRO A 59 1.44 -20.13 -0.26
N TYR A 60 2.74 -19.83 -0.19
CA TYR A 60 3.77 -20.72 0.35
C TYR A 60 4.31 -20.25 1.71
N LYS A 61 3.82 -19.13 2.27
CA LYS A 61 4.33 -18.55 3.52
C LYS A 61 4.30 -19.54 4.68
N GLU A 62 3.19 -20.22 4.89
CA GLU A 62 3.06 -21.20 5.99
C GLU A 62 4.12 -22.31 5.88
N ILE A 63 4.36 -22.80 4.66
CA ILE A 63 5.39 -23.82 4.40
C ILE A 63 6.78 -23.25 4.67
N VAL A 64 7.05 -22.03 4.24
CA VAL A 64 8.33 -21.34 4.44
C VAL A 64 8.59 -21.13 5.93
N ASP A 65 7.60 -20.64 6.68
CA ASP A 65 7.70 -20.38 8.12
C ASP A 65 7.92 -21.67 8.91
N LEU A 66 7.20 -22.75 8.58
CA LEU A 66 7.44 -24.08 9.17
C LEU A 66 8.86 -24.58 8.89
N LYS A 67 9.39 -24.39 7.70
CA LYS A 67 10.75 -24.83 7.36
C LYS A 67 11.83 -23.93 7.96
N LEU A 68 11.54 -22.64 8.10
CA LEU A 68 12.39 -21.69 8.81
C LEU A 68 12.51 -22.06 10.30
N ALA A 69 11.42 -22.46 10.93
CA ALA A 69 11.43 -22.97 12.31
C ALA A 69 12.27 -24.24 12.49
N ASN A 70 12.46 -25.03 11.41
CA ASN A 70 13.33 -26.20 11.39
C ASN A 70 14.78 -25.87 10.95
N GLU A 71 15.20 -24.59 11.05
CA GLU A 71 16.55 -24.11 10.71
C GLU A 71 17.03 -24.45 9.29
N CYS A 72 16.11 -24.62 8.34
CA CYS A 72 16.47 -24.91 6.96
C CYS A 72 17.02 -23.66 6.24
N SER A 73 18.05 -23.85 5.41
CA SER A 73 18.62 -22.77 4.58
C SER A 73 17.59 -22.25 3.57
N ALA A 74 17.61 -20.95 3.31
CA ALA A 74 16.74 -20.29 2.32
C ALA A 74 16.79 -20.96 0.93
N TYR A 75 17.95 -21.46 0.52
CA TYR A 75 18.11 -22.15 -0.76
C TYR A 75 17.38 -23.49 -0.80
N SER A 76 17.44 -24.24 0.31
CA SER A 76 16.76 -25.54 0.44
C SER A 76 15.23 -25.37 0.40
N ILE A 77 14.73 -24.31 1.03
CA ILE A 77 13.30 -23.98 1.03
C ILE A 77 12.84 -23.53 -0.35
N TYR A 78 13.64 -22.72 -1.04
CA TYR A 78 13.38 -22.33 -2.43
C TYR A 78 13.25 -23.56 -3.35
N LEU A 79 14.20 -24.49 -3.30
CA LEU A 79 14.11 -25.74 -4.08
C LEU A 79 12.88 -26.57 -3.71
N PHE A 80 12.49 -26.59 -2.44
CA PHE A 80 11.31 -27.30 -1.96
C PHE A 80 10.01 -26.71 -2.53
N ILE A 81 9.84 -25.38 -2.45
CA ILE A 81 8.64 -24.72 -3.00
C ILE A 81 8.63 -24.74 -4.53
N GLN A 82 9.80 -24.70 -5.18
CA GLN A 82 9.92 -24.83 -6.64
C GLN A 82 9.38 -26.19 -7.12
N LYS A 83 9.68 -27.28 -6.39
CA LYS A 83 9.08 -28.61 -6.65
C LYS A 83 7.56 -28.63 -6.44
N LYS A 84 7.02 -27.74 -5.61
CA LYS A 84 5.56 -27.56 -5.40
C LYS A 84 4.91 -26.59 -6.40
N GLY A 85 5.62 -26.18 -7.46
CA GLY A 85 5.09 -25.31 -8.52
C GLY A 85 5.30 -23.81 -8.30
N TYR A 86 6.21 -23.42 -7.41
CA TYR A 86 6.54 -22.00 -7.21
C TYR A 86 7.29 -21.41 -8.43
N ASP A 87 6.69 -20.39 -9.03
CA ASP A 87 7.19 -19.64 -10.22
C ASP A 87 7.94 -18.33 -9.84
N GLY A 88 8.22 -18.12 -8.55
CA GLY A 88 8.99 -16.94 -8.13
C GLY A 88 10.50 -17.18 -8.13
N SER A 89 11.28 -16.11 -7.94
CA SER A 89 12.74 -16.19 -7.87
C SER A 89 13.24 -16.50 -6.46
N TYR A 90 14.45 -17.08 -6.39
CA TYR A 90 15.18 -17.28 -5.13
C TYR A 90 15.37 -15.97 -4.36
N SER A 91 15.66 -14.87 -5.06
CA SER A 91 15.86 -13.55 -4.45
C SER A 91 14.67 -13.10 -3.60
N LEU A 92 13.44 -13.44 -4.01
CA LEU A 92 12.23 -13.10 -3.27
C LEU A 92 12.13 -13.90 -1.96
N VAL A 93 12.46 -15.20 -2.00
CA VAL A 93 12.56 -16.05 -0.79
C VAL A 93 13.66 -15.54 0.14
N LYS A 94 14.83 -15.21 -0.40
CA LYS A 94 15.95 -14.66 0.38
C LYS A 94 15.61 -13.30 1.01
N GLN A 95 14.84 -12.46 0.33
CA GLN A 95 14.37 -11.19 0.89
C GLN A 95 13.40 -11.41 2.05
N TYR A 96 12.53 -12.42 1.95
CA TYR A 96 11.64 -12.80 3.05
C TYR A 96 12.42 -13.22 4.30
N PHE A 97 13.52 -13.94 4.14
CA PHE A 97 14.42 -14.36 5.24
C PHE A 97 15.17 -13.22 5.93
N ARG A 98 15.38 -12.10 5.23
CA ARG A 98 16.10 -10.94 5.79
C ARG A 98 15.21 -10.03 6.63
N LYS A 99 13.90 -10.25 6.56
CA LYS A 99 12.89 -9.39 7.14
C LYS A 99 12.50 -9.88 8.53
#